data_AF-A0A1H7V2T5-F1
#
_entry.id   AF-A0A1H7V2T5-F1
#
_cell.length_a   1.000
_cell.length_b   1.000
_cell.length_c   1.000
_cell.angle_alpha   90.00
_cell.angle_beta   90.00
_cell.angle_gamma   90.00
#
_symmetry.space_group_name_H-M   'P 1'
#
loop_
_entity.id
_entity.type
_entity.pdbx_description
1 polymer ?
#
loop_
_entity_poly.entity_id
_entity_poly.type
_entity_poly.pdbx_seq_one_letter_code
_entity_poly.pdbx_strand_id
1 'polypeptide(L)' 'MEELVASYTEAMPRSYIDAIVSDIDSFKSDHAETLDAEFRKRFGRQFDPVLWAYTTLSFLDELKRLLSD' A
#
# COMPACT_ATOMS: atom_id res chain seq x y z
N MET A 1 -3.91 -9.04 -8.24
CA MET A 1 -3.35 -8.39 -7.02
C MET A 1 -3.77 -9.17 -5.79
N GLU A 2 -5.05 -9.51 -5.66
CA GLU A 2 -5.58 -10.31 -4.55
C GLU A 2 -4.83 -11.63 -4.32
N GLU A 3 -4.64 -12.46 -5.36
CA GLU A 3 -3.92 -13.74 -5.24
C GLU A 3 -2.46 -13.57 -4.78
N LEU A 4 -1.79 -12.52 -5.23
CA LEU A 4 -0.42 -12.21 -4.82
C LEU A 4 -0.37 -11.78 -3.35
N VAL A 5 -1.31 -10.93 -2.92
CA VAL A 5 -1.39 -10.47 -1.53
C VAL A 5 -1.76 -11.64 -0.61
N ALA A 6 -2.70 -12.49 -1.01
CA ALA A 6 -3.08 -13.70 -0.27
C ALA A 6 -1.88 -14.65 -0.09
N SER A 7 -1.14 -14.94 -1.17
CA SER A 7 0.08 -15.76 -1.06
C SER A 7 1.13 -15.14 -0.12
N TYR A 8 1.24 -13.81 -0.09
CA TYR A 8 2.13 -13.11 0.83
C TYR A 8 1.66 -13.18 2.28
N THR A 9 0.38 -12.94 2.55
CA THR A 9 -0.18 -12.97 3.91
C THR A 9 -0.16 -14.37 4.50
N GLU A 10 -0.36 -15.42 3.68
CA GLU A 10 -0.21 -16.81 4.09
C GLU A 10 1.24 -17.19 4.45
N ALA A 11 2.22 -16.59 3.77
CA ALA A 11 3.64 -16.91 3.95
C ALA A 11 4.29 -16.14 5.11
N MET A 12 3.67 -15.07 5.60
CA MET A 12 4.28 -14.12 6.54
C MET A 12 3.66 -14.17 7.94
N PRO A 13 4.43 -13.91 9.00
CA PRO A 13 3.86 -13.76 10.34
C PRO A 13 2.86 -12.60 10.40
N ARG A 14 1.75 -12.78 11.13
CA ARG A 14 0.71 -11.75 11.27
C ARG A 14 1.25 -10.41 11.77
N SER A 15 2.22 -10.42 12.69
CA SER A 15 2.86 -9.21 13.20
C SER A 15 3.58 -8.38 12.12
N TYR A 16 4.07 -9.04 11.07
CA TYR A 16 4.69 -8.35 9.94
C TYR A 16 3.64 -7.69 9.05
N ILE A 17 2.51 -8.37 8.84
CA ILE A 17 1.35 -7.82 8.13
C ILE A 17 0.79 -6.61 8.87
N ASP A 18 0.62 -6.71 10.20
CA ASP A 18 0.13 -5.61 11.03
C ASP A 18 1.09 -4.40 10.99
N ALA A 19 2.41 -4.64 10.93
CA ALA A 19 3.40 -3.58 10.76
C ALA A 19 3.26 -2.87 9.42
N ILE A 20 3.07 -3.60 8.31
CA ILE A 20 2.85 -2.99 6.98
C ILE A 20 1.56 -2.16 6.98
N VAL A 21 0.48 -2.68 7.58
CA VAL A 21 -0.78 -1.94 7.70
C VAL A 21 -0.57 -0.62 8.46
N SER A 22 0.18 -0.66 9.57
CA SER A 22 0.54 0.54 10.34
C SER A 22 1.43 1.51 9.54
N ASP A 23 2.36 1.01 8.74
CA ASP A 23 3.23 1.82 7.89
C ASP A 23 2.43 2.52 6.80
N ILE A 24 1.41 1.86 6.22
CA ILE A 24 0.50 2.48 5.24
C ILE A 24 -0.26 3.65 5.88
N ASP A 25 -0.82 3.45 7.09
CA ASP A 25 -1.55 4.50 7.80
C ASP A 25 -0.63 5.68 8.15
N SER A 26 0.58 5.39 8.63
CA SER A 26 1.58 6.40 8.97
C SER A 26 1.99 7.19 7.72
N PHE A 27 2.29 6.51 6.62
CA PHE A 27 2.65 7.15 5.36
C PHE A 27 1.55 8.08 4.83
N LYS A 28 0.29 7.66 4.92
CA LYS A 28 -0.86 8.49 4.55
C LYS A 28 -0.98 9.73 5.45
N SER A 29 -0.80 9.56 6.76
CA SER A 29 -0.89 10.66 7.74
C SER A 29 0.24 11.67 7.57
N ASP A 30 1.48 11.18 7.45
CA ASP A 30 2.69 12.01 7.36
C ASP A 30 2.76 12.82 6.05
N HIS A 31 2.07 12.35 5.02
CA HIS A 31 2.07 12.95 3.68
C HIS A 31 0.66 13.33 3.20
N ALA A 32 -0.28 13.61 4.10
CA ALA A 32 -1.69 13.84 3.74
C ALA A 32 -1.90 14.86 2.59
N GLU A 33 -1.12 15.96 2.58
CA GLU A 33 -1.20 17.00 1.54
C GLU A 33 -0.34 16.72 0.29
N THR A 34 0.62 15.79 0.38
CA THR A 34 1.64 15.54 -0.65
C THR A 34 1.74 14.08 -1.07
N LEU A 35 0.71 13.27 -0.78
CA LEU A 35 0.73 11.82 -0.83
C LEU A 35 1.19 11.28 -2.19
N ASP A 36 0.57 11.75 -3.28
CA ASP A 36 0.92 11.31 -4.64
C ASP A 36 2.36 11.67 -5.02
N ALA A 37 2.82 12.86 -4.62
CA ALA A 37 4.16 13.34 -4.93
C ALA A 37 5.23 12.54 -4.17
N GLU A 38 5.03 12.32 -2.88
CA GLU A 38 5.95 11.53 -2.04
C GLU A 38 5.94 10.06 -2.42
N PHE A 39 4.78 9.48 -2.76
CA PHE A 39 4.72 8.10 -3.24
C PHE A 39 5.44 7.94 -4.57
N ARG A 40 5.18 8.81 -5.55
CA ARG A 40 5.88 8.76 -6.84
C ARG A 40 7.39 8.96 -6.69
N LYS A 41 7.82 9.83 -5.78
CA LYS A 41 9.25 10.05 -5.49
C LYS A 41 9.94 8.80 -4.94
N ARG A 42 9.28 8.04 -4.06
CA ARG A 42 9.84 6.83 -3.42
C ARG A 42 9.67 5.58 -4.27
N PHE A 43 8.52 5.42 -4.89
CA PHE A 43 8.07 4.17 -5.51
C PHE A 43 7.76 4.28 -7.00
N GLY A 44 7.73 5.49 -7.58
CA GLY A 44 7.27 5.73 -8.96
C GLY A 44 8.09 5.06 -10.06
N ARG A 45 9.26 4.47 -9.74
CA ARG A 45 10.03 3.63 -10.66
C ARG A 45 9.57 2.16 -10.68
N GLN A 46 8.89 1.72 -9.63
CA GLN A 46 8.46 0.34 -9.41
C GLN A 46 6.94 0.22 -9.53
N PHE A 47 6.21 1.23 -9.07
CA PHE A 47 4.77 1.26 -8.98
C PHE A 47 4.24 2.55 -9.57
N ASP A 48 3.35 2.44 -10.54
CA ASP A 48 2.56 3.55 -11.04
C ASP A 48 1.07 3.20 -10.94
N PRO A 49 0.43 3.53 -9.80
CA PRO A 49 -0.99 3.24 -9.56
C PRO A 49 -1.93 3.82 -10.62
N VAL A 50 -1.50 4.90 -11.31
CA VAL A 50 -2.28 5.54 -12.36
C VAL A 50 -2.51 4.61 -13.55
N LEU A 51 -1.54 3.71 -13.86
CA LEU A 51 -1.69 2.71 -14.91
C LEU A 51 -2.79 1.67 -14.60
N TRP A 52 -3.20 1.57 -13.34
CA TRP A 52 -4.27 0.71 -12.88
C TRP A 52 -5.56 1.48 -12.56
N ALA A 53 -5.64 2.75 -12.97
CA ALA A 53 -6.75 3.66 -12.68
C ALA A 53 -6.98 3.93 -11.18
N TYR A 54 -5.92 3.82 -10.36
CA TYR A 54 -5.94 4.22 -8.96
C TYR A 54 -5.26 5.59 -8.75
N THR A 55 -5.69 6.31 -7.72
CA THR A 55 -4.86 7.33 -7.06
C THR A 55 -3.94 6.62 -6.06
N THR A 56 -2.89 7.28 -5.56
CA THR A 56 -2.07 6.66 -4.51
C THR A 56 -2.93 6.31 -3.29
N LEU A 57 -3.87 7.19 -2.93
CA LEU A 57 -4.77 6.97 -1.81
C LEU A 57 -5.62 5.69 -2.01
N SER A 58 -6.31 5.57 -3.14
CA SER A 58 -7.17 4.42 -3.38
C SER A 58 -6.38 3.13 -3.56
N PHE A 59 -5.17 3.20 -4.09
CA PHE A 59 -4.27 2.05 -4.17
C PHE A 59 -3.82 1.57 -2.78
N LEU A 60 -3.39 2.48 -1.91
CA LEU A 60 -2.96 2.14 -0.55
C LEU A 60 -4.13 1.63 0.31
N ASP A 61 -5.34 2.18 0.12
CA ASP A 61 -6.55 1.69 0.80
C ASP A 61 -6.91 0.27 0.36
N GLU A 62 -6.82 -0.01 -0.94
CA GLU A 62 -7.07 -1.35 -1.47
C GLU A 62 -6.00 -2.35 -1.00
N LEU A 63 -4.72 -1.96 -1.02
CA LEU A 63 -3.64 -2.80 -0.51
C LEU A 63 -3.83 -3.10 0.99
N LYS A 64 -4.21 -2.11 1.78
CA LYS A 64 -4.50 -2.28 3.22
C LYS A 64 -5.67 -3.23 3.44
N ARG A 65 -6.75 -3.11 2.65
CA ARG A 65 -7.90 -4.02 2.70
C ARG A 65 -7.45 -5.46 2.48
N LEU A 66 -6.71 -5.70 1.39
CA LEU A 66 -6.23 -7.03 1.02
C LEU A 66 -5.24 -7.64 2.03
N LEU A 67 -4.46 -6.81 2.73
CA LEU A 67 -3.57 -7.27 3.80
C LEU A 67 -4.30 -7.59 5.11
N SER A 68 -5.48 -7.01 5.32
CA SER A 68 -6.25 -7.15 6.56
C SER A 68 -7.31 -8.24 6.49
N ASP A 69 -7.76 -8.58 5.27
CA ASP A 69 -8.66 -9.70 4.94
C ASP A 69 -8.06 -11.06 5.34
#